data_AF-A0A285D411-F1
#
_entry.id   AF-A0A285D411-F1
#
_cell.length_a   1.000
_cell.length_b   1.000
_cell.length_c   1.000
_cell.angle_alpha   90.00
_cell.angle_beta   90.00
_cell.angle_gamma   90.00
#
_symmetry.space_group_name_H-M   'P 1'
#
loop_
_entity.id
_entity.type
_entity.pdbx_description
1 polymer ?
#
loop_
_entity_poly.entity_id
_entity_poly.type
_entity_poly.pdbx_seq_one_letter_code
_entity_poly.pdbx_strand_id
1 'polypeptide(L)'
;MVRPGFGVMKNGWDRTQEAFLSIANFIGTHLLPFTNPRVVCPPGRVVCAGRPNIVVTTPMRSGTHILIDLILNNMPAYRRSPLYIDLDQCAKQEGPENDLVGRITPEAGYVIKTHMPINTPAGMADDPRILRILETAGAILTVRRSRDSVCRSLARWHGLQPDEALAIYGPSYDRFWEFWADRGTIGIDFDDLFRPDRMAAVLDDLCARVGVRRAQTLVPPPSGSNRAALHARKAITRLAGRHAPRIDTTIHTLKG
;
A
#
# COMPACT_ATOMS: atom_id res chain seq x y z
N MET A 1 37.82 38.39 -4.22
CA MET A 1 36.46 37.82 -4.40
C MET A 1 36.63 36.35 -4.74
N VAL A 2 36.61 35.48 -3.73
CA VAL A 2 36.98 34.06 -3.81
C VAL A 2 35.69 33.25 -3.67
N ARG A 3 35.41 32.35 -4.62
CA ARG A 3 34.29 31.39 -4.53
C ARG A 3 34.65 30.29 -3.54
N PRO A 4 33.77 29.91 -2.58
CA PRO A 4 34.02 28.77 -1.71
C PRO A 4 33.81 27.46 -2.49
N GLY A 5 34.75 26.54 -2.30
CA GLY A 5 34.81 25.25 -2.96
C GLY A 5 33.71 24.28 -2.51
N PHE A 6 33.18 23.53 -3.47
CA PHE A 6 32.39 22.34 -3.21
C PHE A 6 33.30 21.26 -2.63
N GLY A 7 33.08 20.94 -1.35
CA GLY A 7 33.66 19.76 -0.72
C GLY A 7 33.11 18.49 -1.39
N VAL A 8 33.98 17.76 -2.07
CA VAL A 8 33.71 16.43 -2.59
C VAL A 8 33.63 15.47 -1.41
N MET A 9 32.41 15.11 -0.98
CA MET A 9 32.21 13.96 -0.10
C MET A 9 32.48 12.67 -0.91
N LYS A 10 33.62 12.04 -0.64
CA LYS A 10 33.94 10.67 -1.06
C LYS A 10 33.05 9.70 -0.26
N ASN A 11 31.93 9.28 -0.82
CA ASN A 11 31.26 8.07 -0.38
C ASN A 11 31.76 6.91 -1.22
N GLY A 12 32.55 6.03 -0.62
CA GLY A 12 32.95 4.76 -1.21
C GLY A 12 31.72 3.87 -1.39
N TRP A 13 31.13 3.91 -2.59
CA TRP A 13 30.13 2.95 -3.02
C TRP A 13 30.84 1.81 -3.74
N ASP A 14 30.53 0.58 -3.32
CA ASP A 14 31.04 -0.63 -3.94
C ASP A 14 30.42 -0.79 -5.35
N ARG A 15 31.26 -0.94 -6.39
CA ARG A 15 30.83 -1.10 -7.78
C ARG A 15 29.85 -2.26 -7.99
N THR A 16 29.89 -3.27 -7.11
CA THR A 16 28.92 -4.37 -7.13
C THR A 16 27.52 -3.96 -6.69
N GLN A 17 27.38 -3.01 -5.76
CA GLN A 17 26.09 -2.46 -5.36
C GLN A 17 25.47 -1.59 -6.45
N GLU A 18 26.26 -0.78 -7.16
CA GLU A 18 25.78 0.00 -8.31
C GLU A 18 25.25 -0.89 -9.44
N ALA A 19 25.98 -1.96 -9.78
CA ALA A 19 25.54 -2.92 -10.79
C ALA A 19 24.24 -3.64 -10.38
N PHE A 20 24.13 -4.07 -9.12
CA PHE A 20 22.91 -4.70 -8.60
C PHE A 20 21.71 -3.74 -8.59
N LEU A 21 21.91 -2.48 -8.18
CA LEU A 21 20.87 -1.45 -8.19
C LEU A 21 20.43 -1.09 -9.61
N SER A 22 21.36 -1.07 -10.57
CA SER A 22 21.07 -0.86 -11.99
C SER A 22 20.21 -2.00 -12.57
N ILE A 23 20.56 -3.26 -12.26
CA ILE A 23 19.76 -4.43 -12.65
C ILE A 23 18.40 -4.45 -11.95
N ALA A 24 18.33 -4.15 -10.66
CA ALA A 24 17.08 -4.11 -9.91
C ALA A 24 16.14 -3.00 -10.40
N ASN A 25 16.68 -1.83 -10.77
CA ASN A 25 15.91 -0.76 -11.41
C ASN A 25 15.47 -1.13 -12.82
N PHE A 26 16.32 -1.77 -13.62
CA PHE A 26 15.96 -2.27 -14.94
C PHE A 26 14.82 -3.30 -14.87
N ILE A 27 14.95 -4.31 -14.00
CA ILE A 27 13.92 -5.30 -13.75
C ILE A 27 12.64 -4.63 -13.22
N GLY A 28 12.77 -3.72 -12.26
CA GLY A 28 11.64 -3.04 -11.63
C GLY A 28 10.87 -2.08 -12.54
N THR A 29 11.54 -1.52 -13.56
CA THR A 29 10.97 -0.57 -14.52
C THR A 29 10.45 -1.26 -15.78
N HIS A 30 11.18 -2.25 -16.31
CA HIS A 30 10.91 -2.83 -17.63
C HIS A 30 10.34 -4.24 -17.59
N LEU A 31 10.71 -5.07 -16.61
CA LEU A 31 10.30 -6.49 -16.57
C LEU A 31 9.15 -6.74 -15.57
N LEU A 32 9.09 -5.95 -14.50
CA LEU A 32 8.14 -6.08 -13.41
C LEU A 32 7.63 -4.69 -12.99
N PRO A 33 6.92 -3.97 -13.89
CA PRO A 33 6.41 -2.64 -13.60
C PRO A 33 5.48 -2.65 -12.39
N PHE A 34 5.32 -1.48 -11.75
CA PHE A 34 4.38 -1.32 -10.64
C PHE A 34 2.94 -1.65 -11.06
N THR A 35 2.60 -1.39 -12.32
CA THR A 35 1.34 -1.77 -12.98
C THR A 35 1.41 -3.21 -13.50
N ASN A 36 1.42 -4.18 -12.59
CA ASN A 36 1.44 -5.60 -12.93
C ASN A 36 0.05 -6.23 -12.68
N PRO A 37 -0.59 -6.86 -13.68
CA PRO A 37 -1.94 -7.40 -13.55
C PRO A 37 -2.05 -8.57 -12.55
N ARG A 38 -0.94 -9.18 -12.15
CA ARG A 38 -0.88 -10.21 -11.11
C ARG A 38 -0.94 -9.63 -9.70
N VAL A 39 -0.60 -8.34 -9.54
CA VAL A 39 -0.46 -7.68 -8.24
C VAL A 39 -1.55 -6.65 -8.02
N VAL A 40 -1.85 -5.80 -9.00
CA VAL A 40 -2.75 -4.66 -8.81
C VAL A 40 -3.77 -4.54 -9.94
N CYS A 41 -5.01 -4.19 -9.58
CA CYS A 41 -6.02 -3.64 -10.49
C CYS A 41 -6.03 -2.11 -10.40
N PRO A 42 -6.00 -1.38 -11.53
CA PRO A 42 -5.57 -1.83 -12.86
C PRO A 42 -4.06 -2.19 -12.90
N PRO A 43 -3.59 -2.98 -13.90
CA PRO A 43 -4.33 -3.48 -15.06
C PRO A 43 -4.99 -4.86 -14.86
N GLY A 44 -4.87 -5.47 -13.68
CA GLY A 44 -5.53 -6.75 -13.39
C GLY A 44 -7.05 -6.65 -13.50
N ARG A 45 -7.74 -7.74 -13.87
CA ARG A 45 -9.20 -7.80 -13.92
C ARG A 45 -9.78 -8.19 -12.56
N VAL A 46 -10.86 -7.53 -12.16
CA VAL A 46 -11.62 -7.89 -10.96
C VAL A 46 -12.45 -9.14 -11.23
N VAL A 47 -12.41 -10.12 -10.32
CA VAL A 47 -13.18 -11.36 -10.40
C VAL A 47 -13.93 -11.59 -9.09
N CYS A 48 -15.23 -11.88 -9.16
CA CYS A 48 -16.02 -12.18 -7.97
C CYS A 48 -15.54 -13.46 -7.24
N ALA A 49 -15.67 -13.54 -5.92
CA ALA A 49 -15.59 -14.85 -5.23
C ALA A 49 -16.52 -14.98 -4.01
N GLY A 50 -17.64 -14.26 -4.02
CA GLY A 50 -18.69 -14.44 -3.02
C GLY A 50 -18.22 -14.10 -1.61
N ARG A 51 -17.36 -13.08 -1.44
CA ARG A 51 -16.90 -12.65 -0.12
C ARG A 51 -16.74 -11.14 -0.04
N PRO A 52 -17.00 -10.51 1.12
CA PRO A 52 -16.89 -9.06 1.25
C PRO A 52 -15.49 -8.54 0.91
N ASN A 53 -15.42 -7.32 0.38
CA ASN A 53 -14.15 -6.63 0.24
C ASN A 53 -13.61 -6.16 1.60
N ILE A 54 -12.29 -6.02 1.68
CA ILE A 54 -11.61 -5.33 2.80
C ILE A 54 -11.03 -4.05 2.23
N VAL A 55 -11.45 -2.89 2.75
CA VAL A 55 -10.90 -1.61 2.34
C VAL A 55 -9.74 -1.25 3.28
N VAL A 56 -8.58 -0.96 2.71
CA VAL A 56 -7.41 -0.41 3.40
C VAL A 56 -7.24 1.04 2.96
N THR A 57 -7.49 1.95 3.88
CA THR A 57 -7.38 3.38 3.66
C THR A 57 -6.36 3.99 4.62
N THR A 58 -5.47 4.84 4.14
CA THR A 58 -4.44 5.47 5.01
C THR A 58 -3.99 6.81 4.43
N PRO A 59 -3.51 7.76 5.25
CA PRO A 59 -2.73 8.86 4.70
C PRO A 59 -1.52 8.29 3.97
N MET A 60 -1.09 8.92 2.88
CA MET A 60 0.08 8.45 2.12
C MET A 60 1.29 8.24 3.04
N ARG A 61 2.03 7.14 2.82
CA ARG A 61 3.24 6.77 3.59
C ARG A 61 3.00 6.39 5.07
N SER A 62 1.76 6.10 5.47
CA SER A 62 1.43 5.72 6.86
C SER A 62 1.55 4.23 7.16
N GLY A 63 1.83 3.37 6.18
CA GLY A 63 1.95 1.92 6.38
C GLY A 63 0.95 1.07 5.58
N THR A 64 0.29 1.64 4.58
CA THR A 64 -0.70 0.99 3.70
C THR A 64 -0.26 -0.38 3.21
N HIS A 65 0.94 -0.48 2.62
CA HIS A 65 1.45 -1.73 2.08
C HIS A 65 1.85 -2.74 3.16
N ILE A 66 2.25 -2.27 4.35
CA ILE A 66 2.52 -3.17 5.49
C ILE A 66 1.21 -3.85 5.91
N LEU A 67 0.12 -3.09 5.99
CA LEU A 67 -1.20 -3.64 6.32
C LEU A 67 -1.74 -4.55 5.22
N ILE A 68 -1.61 -4.17 3.94
CA ILE A 68 -1.97 -5.04 2.81
C ILE A 68 -1.18 -6.35 2.86
N ASP A 69 0.14 -6.30 3.06
CA ASP A 69 0.97 -7.49 3.13
C ASP A 69 0.64 -8.33 4.35
N LEU A 70 0.30 -7.72 5.50
CA LEU A 70 -0.16 -8.44 6.69
C LEU A 70 -1.43 -9.23 6.39
N ILE A 71 -2.43 -8.60 5.76
CA ILE A 71 -3.69 -9.25 5.36
C ILE A 71 -3.39 -10.38 4.37
N LEU A 72 -2.70 -10.08 3.27
CA LEU A 72 -2.47 -11.04 2.20
C LEU A 72 -1.58 -12.20 2.64
N ASN A 73 -0.65 -12.02 3.58
CA ASN A 73 0.16 -13.12 4.08
C ASN A 73 -0.57 -14.00 5.10
N ASN A 74 -1.57 -13.47 5.80
CA ASN A 74 -2.22 -14.17 6.91
C ASN A 74 -3.69 -14.52 6.64
N MET A 75 -4.27 -14.09 5.52
CA MET A 75 -5.64 -14.44 5.12
C MET A 75 -5.62 -15.06 3.71
N PRO A 76 -5.32 -16.37 3.57
CA PRO A 76 -5.14 -17.01 2.27
C PRO A 76 -6.33 -16.84 1.32
N ALA A 77 -7.56 -16.74 1.84
CA ALA A 77 -8.77 -16.48 1.07
C ALA A 77 -8.73 -15.16 0.28
N TYR A 78 -7.93 -14.19 0.70
CA TYR A 78 -7.76 -12.90 0.01
C TYR A 78 -6.55 -12.85 -0.94
N ARG A 79 -5.72 -13.90 -1.02
CA ARG A 79 -4.63 -13.97 -2.02
C ARG A 79 -5.20 -14.23 -3.42
N ARG A 80 -5.35 -13.16 -4.21
CA ARG A 80 -5.95 -13.22 -5.55
C ARG A 80 -5.00 -12.72 -6.64
N SER A 81 -5.44 -12.86 -7.89
CA SER A 81 -4.82 -12.18 -9.03
C SER A 81 -5.87 -11.24 -9.61
N PRO A 82 -5.68 -9.91 -9.55
CA PRO A 82 -4.58 -9.21 -8.85
C PRO A 82 -4.63 -9.40 -7.32
N LEU A 83 -3.54 -9.10 -6.62
CA LEU A 83 -3.45 -9.23 -5.16
C LEU A 83 -4.32 -8.19 -4.44
N TYR A 84 -4.40 -6.97 -4.97
CA TYR A 84 -5.25 -5.91 -4.43
C TYR A 84 -5.77 -5.00 -5.56
N ILE A 85 -6.77 -4.17 -5.25
CA ILE A 85 -7.31 -3.15 -6.14
C ILE A 85 -6.82 -1.78 -5.66
N ASP A 86 -6.25 -0.96 -6.53
CA ASP A 86 -5.94 0.44 -6.24
C ASP A 86 -7.12 1.30 -6.69
N LEU A 87 -8.03 1.60 -5.76
CA LEU A 87 -9.29 2.28 -6.05
C LEU A 87 -9.05 3.68 -6.62
N ASP A 88 -8.02 4.38 -6.13
CA ASP A 88 -7.67 5.72 -6.61
C ASP A 88 -7.25 5.68 -8.09
N GLN A 89 -6.60 4.61 -8.53
CA GLN A 89 -6.22 4.41 -9.93
C GLN A 89 -7.38 3.91 -10.78
N CYS A 90 -8.22 3.00 -10.27
CA CYS A 90 -9.45 2.58 -10.95
C CYS A 90 -10.33 3.78 -11.28
N ALA A 91 -10.49 4.68 -10.32
CA ALA A 91 -11.41 5.79 -10.46
C ALA A 91 -10.87 6.89 -11.39
N LYS A 92 -9.54 7.00 -11.56
CA LYS A 92 -8.92 7.91 -12.54
C LYS A 92 -9.04 7.46 -14.00
N GLN A 93 -9.49 6.23 -14.26
CA GLN A 93 -9.63 5.74 -15.62
C GLN A 93 -10.93 6.27 -16.24
N GLU A 94 -10.82 6.96 -17.37
CA GLU A 94 -11.95 7.56 -18.07
C GLU A 94 -12.50 6.63 -19.16
N GLY A 95 -13.81 6.72 -19.41
CA GLY A 95 -14.52 6.04 -20.50
C GLY A 95 -15.28 4.77 -20.07
N PRO A 96 -16.40 4.44 -20.74
CA PRO A 96 -17.28 3.32 -20.36
C PRO A 96 -16.59 1.94 -20.47
N GLU A 97 -15.67 1.79 -21.43
CA GLU A 97 -14.84 0.58 -21.58
C GLU A 97 -13.85 0.36 -20.40
N ASN A 98 -13.57 1.44 -19.66
CA ASN A 98 -12.64 1.49 -18.54
C ASN A 98 -13.35 1.74 -17.20
N ASP A 99 -14.66 1.48 -17.10
CA ASP A 99 -15.37 1.55 -15.82
C ASP A 99 -14.94 0.40 -14.89
N LEU A 100 -13.75 0.54 -14.32
CA LEU A 100 -13.17 -0.43 -13.39
C LEU A 100 -13.84 -0.34 -12.03
N VAL A 101 -14.29 0.85 -11.60
CA VAL A 101 -14.99 1.04 -10.33
C VAL A 101 -16.31 0.29 -10.33
N GLY A 102 -17.10 0.41 -11.41
CA GLY A 102 -18.38 -0.30 -11.57
C GLY A 102 -18.23 -1.83 -11.61
N ARG A 103 -17.04 -2.35 -11.94
CA ARG A 103 -16.73 -3.80 -11.94
C ARG A 103 -16.41 -4.35 -10.55
N ILE A 104 -16.20 -3.48 -9.55
CA ILE A 104 -15.96 -3.90 -8.16
C ILE A 104 -17.30 -4.21 -7.51
N THR A 105 -17.64 -5.49 -7.46
CA THR A 105 -18.85 -5.93 -6.75
C THR A 105 -18.60 -5.97 -5.23
N PRO A 106 -19.64 -5.81 -4.38
CA PRO A 106 -19.53 -5.96 -2.93
C PRO A 106 -18.85 -7.26 -2.49
N GLU A 107 -19.12 -8.33 -3.23
CA GLU A 107 -18.62 -9.67 -2.98
C GLU A 107 -17.38 -10.04 -3.82
N ALA A 108 -16.68 -9.03 -4.35
CA ALA A 108 -15.51 -9.25 -5.18
C ALA A 108 -14.39 -9.95 -4.40
N GLY A 109 -14.30 -9.74 -3.09
CA GLY A 109 -13.36 -10.43 -2.22
C GLY A 109 -11.92 -10.02 -2.41
N TYR A 110 -11.68 -8.72 -2.56
CA TYR A 110 -10.35 -8.13 -2.68
C TYR A 110 -9.99 -7.30 -1.45
N VAL A 111 -8.69 -7.12 -1.27
CA VAL A 111 -8.15 -5.98 -0.52
C VAL A 111 -8.19 -4.78 -1.46
N ILE A 112 -8.89 -3.71 -1.08
CA ILE A 112 -9.05 -2.48 -1.84
C ILE A 112 -8.25 -1.39 -1.15
N LYS A 113 -7.25 -0.84 -1.83
CA LYS A 113 -6.41 0.25 -1.35
C LYS A 113 -6.98 1.59 -1.81
N THR A 114 -7.00 2.57 -0.91
CA THR A 114 -7.28 3.98 -1.26
C THR A 114 -6.53 4.95 -0.35
N HIS A 115 -6.26 6.15 -0.85
CA HIS A 115 -5.79 7.31 -0.09
C HIS A 115 -6.81 8.47 -0.15
N MET A 116 -8.07 8.19 -0.50
CA MET A 116 -9.11 9.21 -0.58
C MET A 116 -9.14 10.06 0.69
N PRO A 117 -9.26 11.38 0.57
CA PRO A 117 -9.48 12.16 -0.65
C PRO A 117 -8.19 12.82 -1.22
N ILE A 118 -6.99 12.35 -0.84
CA ILE A 118 -5.72 13.10 -1.05
C ILE A 118 -5.39 13.36 -2.53
N ASN A 119 -5.52 12.36 -3.39
CA ASN A 119 -5.19 12.44 -4.83
C ASN A 119 -6.38 12.07 -5.71
N THR A 120 -7.58 12.40 -5.22
CA THR A 120 -8.85 11.99 -5.80
C THR A 120 -9.42 13.17 -6.58
N PRO A 121 -9.76 13.00 -7.88
CA PRO A 121 -10.50 14.00 -8.65
C PRO A 121 -11.76 14.52 -7.91
N ALA A 122 -12.15 15.76 -8.20
CA ALA A 122 -13.32 16.37 -7.57
C ALA A 122 -14.60 15.54 -7.81
N GLY A 123 -15.45 15.43 -6.79
CA GLY A 123 -16.72 14.69 -6.83
C GLY A 123 -16.59 13.16 -6.79
N MET A 124 -15.39 12.60 -6.99
CA MET A 124 -15.21 11.15 -7.02
C MET A 124 -15.34 10.50 -5.64
N ALA A 125 -15.01 11.21 -4.57
CA ALA A 125 -15.23 10.71 -3.23
C ALA A 125 -16.73 10.53 -2.90
N ASP A 126 -17.60 11.22 -3.65
CA ASP A 126 -19.06 11.18 -3.55
C ASP A 126 -19.69 10.33 -4.67
N ASP A 127 -18.86 9.64 -5.48
CA ASP A 127 -19.35 8.74 -6.52
C ASP A 127 -20.17 7.60 -5.88
N PRO A 128 -21.44 7.40 -6.28
CA PRO A 128 -22.31 6.37 -5.70
C PRO A 128 -21.70 4.96 -5.74
N ARG A 129 -20.87 4.66 -6.74
CA ARG A 129 -20.19 3.36 -6.88
C ARG A 129 -19.10 3.21 -5.82
N ILE A 130 -18.36 4.27 -5.51
CA ILE A 130 -17.36 4.30 -4.44
C ILE A 130 -18.06 4.18 -3.09
N LEU A 131 -19.09 4.98 -2.85
CA LEU A 131 -19.87 4.92 -1.61
C LEU A 131 -20.41 3.51 -1.36
N ARG A 132 -20.97 2.86 -2.38
CA ARG A 132 -21.40 1.46 -2.30
C ARG A 132 -20.28 0.49 -1.92
N ILE A 133 -19.07 0.66 -2.48
CA ILE A 133 -17.91 -0.17 -2.12
C ILE A 133 -17.58 0.01 -0.63
N LEU A 134 -17.64 1.23 -0.11
CA LEU A 134 -17.36 1.52 1.30
C LEU A 134 -18.45 0.97 2.22
N GLU A 135 -19.72 1.21 1.91
CA GLU A 135 -20.88 0.76 2.70
C GLU A 135 -20.99 -0.77 2.78
N THR A 136 -20.57 -1.47 1.73
CA THR A 136 -20.66 -2.94 1.66
C THR A 136 -19.35 -3.65 2.00
N ALA A 137 -18.31 -2.91 2.38
CA ALA A 137 -17.05 -3.50 2.81
C ALA A 137 -17.27 -4.31 4.10
N GLY A 138 -16.71 -5.52 4.15
CA GLY A 138 -16.74 -6.32 5.39
C GLY A 138 -15.90 -5.70 6.51
N ALA A 139 -14.90 -4.90 6.14
CA ALA A 139 -14.14 -4.05 7.04
C ALA A 139 -13.49 -2.88 6.28
N ILE A 140 -13.34 -1.75 6.98
CA ILE A 140 -12.53 -0.61 6.55
C ILE A 140 -11.43 -0.39 7.58
N LEU A 141 -10.18 -0.56 7.18
CA LEU A 141 -9.01 -0.50 8.04
C LEU A 141 -8.19 0.74 7.73
N THR A 142 -7.67 1.39 8.77
CA THR A 142 -6.70 2.48 8.65
C THR A 142 -5.52 2.29 9.59
N VAL A 143 -4.41 2.97 9.27
CA VAL A 143 -3.19 2.96 10.07
C VAL A 143 -3.00 4.34 10.69
N ARG A 144 -3.05 4.38 12.01
CA ARG A 144 -2.79 5.58 12.81
C ARG A 144 -1.29 5.75 12.96
N ARG A 145 -0.80 6.85 12.41
CA ARG A 145 0.60 7.26 12.49
C ARG A 145 0.64 8.77 12.61
N SER A 146 1.44 9.31 13.53
CA SER A 146 1.48 10.74 13.76
C SER A 146 1.83 11.54 12.50
N ARG A 147 1.22 12.72 12.37
CA ARG A 147 1.46 13.66 11.27
C ARG A 147 2.95 13.87 11.02
N ASP A 148 3.71 14.18 12.06
CA ASP A 148 5.15 14.42 11.94
C ASP A 148 5.91 13.19 11.41
N SER A 149 5.52 11.99 11.85
CA SER A 149 6.15 10.75 11.38
C SER A 149 5.83 10.48 9.90
N VAL A 150 4.61 10.79 9.46
CA VAL A 150 4.19 10.74 8.05
C VAL A 150 4.94 11.78 7.23
N CYS A 151 4.98 13.04 7.68
CA CYS A 151 5.69 14.13 7.00
C CYS A 151 7.20 13.85 6.89
N ARG A 152 7.86 13.34 7.94
CA ARG A 152 9.26 12.86 7.85
C ARG A 152 9.45 11.72 6.86
N SER A 153 8.47 10.83 6.73
CA SER A 153 8.49 9.74 5.73
C SER A 153 8.38 10.28 4.30
N LEU A 154 7.53 11.30 4.09
CA LEU A 154 7.35 12.00 2.82
C LEU A 154 8.56 12.87 2.47
N ALA A 155 9.12 13.58 3.44
CA ALA A 155 10.34 14.38 3.29
C ALA A 155 11.48 13.53 2.72
N ARG A 156 11.76 12.37 3.33
CA ARG A 156 12.77 11.42 2.83
C ARG A 156 12.46 10.88 1.44
N TRP A 157 11.18 10.67 1.13
CA TRP A 157 10.76 10.16 -0.19
C TRP A 157 11.01 11.18 -1.29
N HIS A 158 10.66 12.45 -1.06
CA HIS A 158 10.78 13.53 -2.03
C HIS A 158 12.12 14.28 -1.97
N GLY A 159 12.97 13.99 -0.97
CA GLY A 159 14.23 14.71 -0.76
C GLY A 159 14.03 16.14 -0.24
N LEU A 160 12.96 16.36 0.54
CA LEU A 160 12.60 17.66 1.13
C LEU A 160 13.08 17.75 2.58
N GLN A 161 13.14 18.97 3.11
CA GLN A 161 13.26 19.18 4.55
C GLN A 161 11.95 18.82 5.27
N PRO A 162 11.99 18.46 6.56
CA PRO A 162 10.79 18.11 7.33
C PRO A 162 9.70 19.20 7.33
N ASP A 163 10.09 20.47 7.47
CA ASP A 163 9.14 21.59 7.55
C ASP A 163 8.49 21.87 6.17
N GLU A 164 9.25 21.72 5.08
CA GLU A 164 8.71 21.81 3.72
C GLU A 164 7.68 20.71 3.47
N ALA A 165 7.99 19.47 3.88
CA ALA A 165 7.06 18.36 3.76
C ALA A 165 5.80 18.55 4.64
N LEU A 166 5.94 19.16 5.81
CA LEU A 166 4.79 19.50 6.66
C LEU A 166 3.90 20.53 5.99
N ALA A 167 4.47 21.60 5.42
CA ALA A 167 3.71 22.63 4.71
C ALA A 167 2.97 22.08 3.48
N ILE A 168 3.63 21.22 2.70
CA ILE A 168 3.07 20.67 1.45
C ILE A 168 2.04 19.58 1.72
N TYR A 169 2.33 18.63 2.62
CA TYR A 169 1.52 17.42 2.79
C TYR A 169 0.65 17.41 4.05
N GLY A 170 0.91 18.32 4.99
CA GLY A 170 0.12 18.46 6.21
C GLY A 170 -1.38 18.67 5.95
N PRO A 171 -1.79 19.59 5.06
CA PRO A 171 -3.20 19.77 4.73
C PRO A 171 -3.86 18.50 4.17
N SER A 172 -3.15 17.71 3.35
CA SER A 172 -3.64 16.43 2.84
C SER A 172 -3.82 15.39 3.94
N TYR A 173 -2.93 15.37 4.94
CA TYR A 173 -3.06 14.50 6.11
C TYR A 173 -4.30 14.86 6.92
N ASP A 174 -4.54 16.15 7.19
CA ASP A 174 -5.70 16.61 7.97
C ASP A 174 -7.01 16.30 7.22
N ARG A 175 -7.08 16.62 5.93
CA ARG A 175 -8.23 16.32 5.06
C ARG A 175 -8.55 14.82 4.98
N PHE A 176 -7.54 13.96 5.04
CA PHE A 176 -7.75 12.51 5.10
C PHE A 176 -8.53 12.12 6.36
N TRP A 177 -8.08 12.58 7.53
CA TRP A 177 -8.73 12.20 8.78
C TRP A 177 -10.12 12.78 8.91
N GLU A 178 -10.34 14.01 8.42
CA GLU A 178 -11.67 14.60 8.33
C GLU A 178 -12.61 13.74 7.47
N PHE A 179 -12.19 13.33 6.27
CA PHE A 179 -13.00 12.52 5.38
C PHE A 179 -13.37 11.14 5.95
N TRP A 180 -12.49 10.53 6.74
CA TRP A 180 -12.68 9.18 7.29
C TRP A 180 -13.26 9.13 8.70
N ALA A 181 -13.48 10.27 9.36
CA ALA A 181 -13.92 10.34 10.76
C ALA A 181 -15.21 9.54 11.01
N ASP A 182 -16.20 9.68 10.14
CA ASP A 182 -17.55 9.11 10.34
C ASP A 182 -17.81 7.85 9.51
N ARG A 183 -16.76 7.19 9.02
CA ARG A 183 -16.85 6.04 8.09
C ARG A 183 -16.60 4.68 8.74
N GLY A 184 -16.70 4.60 10.07
CA GLY A 184 -16.58 3.34 10.80
C GLY A 184 -15.22 2.65 10.64
N THR A 185 -14.14 3.42 10.48
CA THR A 185 -12.80 2.85 10.26
C THR A 185 -12.27 2.16 11.52
N ILE A 186 -11.65 1.00 11.35
CA ILE A 186 -10.88 0.31 12.38
C ILE A 186 -9.46 0.87 12.32
N GLY A 187 -9.11 1.69 13.31
CA GLY A 187 -7.77 2.28 13.42
C GLY A 187 -6.78 1.32 14.07
N ILE A 188 -5.67 1.06 13.39
CA ILE A 188 -4.55 0.25 13.87
C ILE A 188 -3.35 1.17 14.10
N ASP A 189 -2.78 1.18 15.29
CA ASP A 189 -1.56 1.96 15.52
C ASP A 189 -0.39 1.38 14.72
N PHE A 190 0.41 2.26 14.11
CA PHE A 190 1.51 1.83 13.21
C PHE A 190 2.46 0.84 13.86
N ASP A 191 2.79 1.02 15.14
CA ASP A 191 3.71 0.16 15.88
C ASP A 191 3.11 -1.23 16.16
N ASP A 192 1.78 -1.32 16.26
CA ASP A 192 1.08 -2.58 16.49
C ASP A 192 1.14 -3.52 15.28
N LEU A 193 1.40 -2.99 14.08
CA LEU A 193 1.68 -3.79 12.88
C LEU A 193 2.95 -4.64 13.01
N PHE A 194 3.79 -4.39 14.02
CA PHE A 194 5.03 -5.11 14.26
C PHE A 194 5.01 -5.93 15.57
N ARG A 195 3.89 -5.92 16.31
CA ARG A 195 3.72 -6.64 17.57
C ARG A 195 2.90 -7.91 17.36
N PRO A 196 3.47 -9.13 17.51
CA PRO A 196 2.80 -10.38 17.13
C PRO A 196 1.42 -10.60 17.77
N ASP A 197 1.29 -10.28 19.05
CA ASP A 197 0.05 -10.35 19.84
C ASP A 197 -1.02 -9.39 19.30
N ARG A 198 -0.63 -8.15 18.98
CA ARG A 198 -1.55 -7.13 18.42
C ARG A 198 -1.96 -7.46 17.00
N MET A 199 -1.02 -7.91 16.17
CA MET A 199 -1.31 -8.38 14.81
C MET A 199 -2.31 -9.54 14.83
N ALA A 200 -2.11 -10.52 15.72
CA ALA A 200 -3.01 -11.67 15.84
C ALA A 200 -4.43 -11.22 16.21
N ALA A 201 -4.58 -10.34 17.19
CA ALA A 201 -5.88 -9.80 17.59
C ALA A 201 -6.60 -9.06 16.44
N VAL A 202 -5.88 -8.21 15.70
CA VAL A 202 -6.42 -7.51 14.52
C VAL A 202 -6.86 -8.50 13.44
N LEU A 203 -6.05 -9.51 13.15
CA LEU A 203 -6.36 -10.52 12.14
C LEU A 203 -7.53 -11.41 12.55
N ASP A 204 -7.65 -11.76 13.84
CA ASP A 204 -8.75 -12.58 14.36
C ASP A 204 -10.09 -11.82 14.27
N ASP A 205 -10.13 -10.54 14.69
CA ASP A 205 -11.32 -9.69 14.52
C ASP A 205 -11.70 -9.53 13.05
N LEU A 206 -10.72 -9.23 12.19
CA LEU A 206 -10.93 -9.08 10.75
C LEU A 206 -11.45 -10.39 10.12
N CYS A 207 -10.87 -11.54 10.47
CA CYS A 207 -11.31 -12.84 9.99
C CYS A 207 -12.75 -13.17 10.40
N ALA A 208 -13.13 -12.84 11.64
CA ALA A 208 -14.49 -13.02 12.13
C ALA A 208 -15.49 -12.16 11.33
N ARG A 209 -15.18 -10.89 11.07
CA ARG A 209 -16.04 -9.97 10.31
C ARG A 209 -16.30 -10.43 8.87
N VAL A 210 -15.27 -10.96 8.21
CA VAL A 210 -15.38 -11.35 6.79
C VAL A 210 -15.64 -12.84 6.57
N GLY A 211 -15.79 -13.61 7.66
CA GLY A 211 -16.14 -15.03 7.60
C GLY A 211 -15.04 -15.93 7.02
N VAL A 212 -13.77 -15.63 7.29
CA VAL A 212 -12.63 -16.45 6.82
C VAL A 212 -11.76 -16.92 7.98
N ARG A 213 -10.79 -17.80 7.69
CA ARG A 213 -9.79 -18.25 8.66
C ARG A 213 -8.44 -17.61 8.34
N ARG A 214 -7.72 -17.20 9.38
CA ARG A 214 -6.31 -16.83 9.25
C ARG A 214 -5.44 -18.07 8.97
N ALA A 215 -4.25 -17.82 8.44
CA ALA A 215 -3.20 -18.82 8.35
C ALA A 215 -2.81 -19.33 9.75
N GLN A 216 -2.43 -20.60 9.83
CA GLN A 216 -2.01 -21.24 11.09
C GLN A 216 -0.78 -20.54 11.69
N THR A 217 0.21 -20.25 10.85
CA THR A 217 1.43 -19.53 11.23
C THR A 217 1.30 -18.06 10.86
N LEU A 218 1.51 -17.20 11.86
CA LEU A 218 1.53 -15.76 11.66
C LEU A 218 2.80 -15.35 10.91
N VAL A 219 2.64 -14.65 9.79
CA VAL A 219 3.72 -14.09 8.99
C VAL A 219 3.79 -12.58 9.29
N PRO A 220 4.81 -12.10 10.01
CA PRO A 220 4.95 -10.68 10.31
C PRO A 220 5.33 -9.87 9.06
N PRO A 221 5.28 -8.53 9.10
CA PRO A 221 5.93 -7.70 8.10
C PRO A 221 7.43 -8.01 8.01
N PRO A 222 8.05 -7.84 6.84
CA PRO A 222 9.46 -8.15 6.70
C PRO A 222 10.33 -7.08 7.41
N SER A 223 11.41 -7.53 8.05
CA SER A 223 12.35 -6.62 8.72
C SER A 223 13.16 -5.83 7.69
N GLY A 224 13.44 -4.55 7.98
CA GLY A 224 14.25 -3.67 7.13
C GLY A 224 15.74 -4.04 7.07
N SER A 225 16.19 -5.04 7.85
CA SER A 225 17.60 -5.36 8.04
C SER A 225 18.26 -6.05 6.85
N ASN A 226 17.51 -6.74 5.98
CA ASN A 226 18.06 -7.43 4.81
C ASN A 226 17.44 -6.91 3.51
N ARG A 227 18.02 -5.83 2.96
CA ARG A 227 17.55 -5.19 1.72
C ARG A 227 17.51 -6.16 0.54
N ALA A 228 18.50 -7.03 0.38
CA ALA A 228 18.55 -7.99 -0.73
C ALA A 228 17.36 -8.98 -0.69
N ALA A 229 17.05 -9.52 0.49
CA ALA A 229 15.90 -10.40 0.68
C ALA A 229 14.56 -9.70 0.41
N LEU A 230 14.43 -8.42 0.78
CA LEU A 230 13.24 -7.61 0.48
C LEU A 230 13.06 -7.44 -1.04
N HIS A 231 14.12 -7.08 -1.75
CA HIS A 231 14.07 -6.95 -3.22
C HIS A 231 13.71 -8.28 -3.90
N ALA A 232 14.29 -9.40 -3.43
CA ALA A 232 13.97 -10.72 -3.96
C ALA A 232 12.49 -11.09 -3.73
N ARG A 233 11.96 -10.90 -2.52
CA ARG A 233 10.54 -11.16 -2.19
C ARG A 233 9.60 -10.30 -3.03
N LYS A 234 9.94 -9.04 -3.24
CA LYS A 234 9.17 -8.13 -4.08
C LYS A 234 9.16 -8.59 -5.54
N ALA A 235 10.31 -8.99 -6.08
CA ALA A 235 10.40 -9.55 -7.42
C ALA A 235 9.56 -10.83 -7.56
N ILE A 236 9.67 -11.75 -6.59
CA ILE A 236 8.88 -12.98 -6.54
C ILE A 236 7.39 -12.67 -6.45
N THR A 237 6.98 -11.69 -5.64
CA THR A 237 5.58 -11.24 -5.53
C THR A 237 5.06 -10.76 -6.89
N ARG A 238 5.86 -10.00 -7.64
CA ARG A 238 5.48 -9.51 -8.97
C ARG A 238 5.43 -10.63 -10.03
N LEU A 239 6.33 -11.61 -9.94
CA LEU A 239 6.36 -12.74 -10.87
C LEU A 239 5.23 -13.75 -10.61
N ALA A 240 5.04 -14.14 -9.34
CA ALA A 240 4.14 -15.23 -8.95
C ALA A 240 2.75 -14.75 -8.48
N GLY A 241 2.56 -13.46 -8.16
CA GLY A 241 1.29 -12.91 -7.68
C GLY A 241 0.79 -13.66 -6.43
N ARG A 242 -0.46 -14.13 -6.47
CA ARG A 242 -1.07 -14.95 -5.40
C ARG A 242 -0.29 -16.20 -5.00
N HIS A 243 0.56 -16.71 -5.90
CA HIS A 243 1.34 -17.92 -5.66
C HIS A 243 2.70 -17.65 -5.01
N ALA A 244 3.06 -16.38 -4.76
CA ALA A 244 4.28 -16.08 -4.04
C ALA A 244 4.22 -16.66 -2.61
N PRO A 245 5.31 -17.27 -2.12
CA PRO A 245 5.34 -17.86 -0.78
C PRO A 245 5.05 -16.80 0.29
N ARG A 246 5.63 -15.61 0.10
CA ARG A 246 5.40 -14.42 0.92
C ARG A 246 5.16 -13.23 0.01
N ILE A 247 4.06 -12.53 0.27
CA ILE A 247 3.67 -11.30 -0.41
C ILE A 247 4.49 -10.14 0.19
N ASP A 248 5.09 -9.36 -0.69
CA ASP A 248 5.77 -8.11 -0.36
C ASP A 248 5.43 -7.08 -1.44
N THR A 249 4.45 -6.23 -1.13
CA THR A 249 4.03 -5.11 -1.99
C THR A 249 4.68 -3.80 -1.56
N THR A 250 5.45 -3.80 -0.47
CA THR A 250 6.02 -2.58 0.10
C THR A 250 6.92 -1.82 -0.87
N ILE A 251 6.95 -0.49 -0.71
CA ILE A 251 7.80 0.42 -1.46
C ILE A 251 8.93 0.87 -0.56
N HIS A 252 10.00 0.05 -0.48
CA HIS A 252 11.24 0.45 0.17
C HIS A 252 11.92 1.58 -0.61
N THR A 253 12.26 2.66 0.08
CA THR A 253 13.13 3.70 -0.47
C THR A 253 14.54 3.17 -0.59
N LEU A 254 15.14 3.31 -1.77
CA LEU A 254 16.56 3.04 -2.01
C LEU A 254 17.50 4.07 -1.35
N LYS A 255 16.97 5.10 -0.69
CA LYS A 255 17.77 6.15 -0.03
C LYS A 255 17.81 5.93 1.47
N GLY A 256 18.93 5.42 1.93
CA GLY A 256 19.39 5.33 3.30
C GLY A 256 20.84 4.90 3.26
#